data_AF-A0A949SR53-F1
#
_entry.id   AF-A0A949SR53-F1
#
_cell.length_a   1.000
_cell.length_b   1.000
_cell.length_c   1.000
_cell.angle_alpha   90.00
_cell.angle_beta   90.00
_cell.angle_gamma   90.00
#
_symmetry.space_group_name_H-M   'P 1'
#
loop_
_entity.id
_entity.type
_entity.pdbx_description
1 polymer ?
#
loop_
_entity_poly.entity_id
_entity_poly.type
_entity_poly.pdbx_seq_one_letter_code
_entity_poly.pdbx_strand_id
1 'polypeptide(L)'
;MFSRRLLLILPACLGAALAQTQPASAPALTLKVVTDRADATYHAGDTATFQIESSDPALTAVTANISEDGWNPRPAQTIALTRGRGSLSVKVGKPGFTLVRISAPKSTASAMAAAACDPDQIKPSLPVPEDFDSFWAAQKAALARVPVKSTLTPVPTAVKGAEAFDVQVDCLGAPVSGYYGRPKNAAPKSCPAILFVHGAGVGGSSLGAMAWTEREGGMLAMDINAHGIPNGKPAAFYQDLAAGALKDYRYVGRSDREKNYFKGMFLRLVRAIDFLTAQPEWDGKTVIVYGSSQGGFQAFAAGALDERVTFICAGVPAGCDHSGTVVNRINGWPKLVTITDGRPDEAELQTARYFDNVNFAQRCHAKGAAVTVGFIDTTCPPTSVYAAYNALGIPRKIHIDTLAGHKNTPGATKFMQDAALAHVREMKAGR
;
A
#
# COMPACT_ATOMS: atom_id res chain seq x y z
N MET A 1 1.48 54.64 63.64
CA MET A 1 1.26 53.93 62.35
C MET A 1 0.20 52.86 62.59
N PHE A 2 -1.08 53.14 62.31
CA PHE A 2 -2.16 52.17 62.36
C PHE A 2 -2.83 52.16 60.98
N SER A 3 -2.75 51.04 60.26
CA SER A 3 -3.39 50.84 58.96
C SER A 3 -4.73 50.14 59.15
N ARG A 4 -5.81 50.82 58.76
CA ARG A 4 -7.19 50.30 58.75
C ARG A 4 -7.37 49.35 57.55
N ARG A 5 -7.80 48.11 57.81
CA ARG A 5 -8.29 47.18 56.78
C ARG A 5 -9.71 47.58 56.37
N LEU A 6 -9.93 47.83 55.09
CA LEU A 6 -11.26 48.01 54.49
C LEU A 6 -11.73 46.66 53.95
N LEU A 7 -12.87 46.18 54.44
CA LEU A 7 -13.57 45.00 53.94
C LEU A 7 -14.42 45.42 52.72
N LEU A 8 -14.16 44.84 51.55
CA LEU A 8 -14.98 45.03 50.35
C LEU A 8 -15.88 43.80 50.17
N ILE A 9 -17.20 44.03 50.28
CA ILE A 9 -18.26 43.06 50.01
C ILE A 9 -18.56 43.10 48.51
N LEU A 10 -18.37 42.00 47.78
CA LEU A 10 -18.82 41.84 46.39
C LEU A 10 -20.27 41.33 46.34
N PRO A 11 -21.18 41.90 45.53
CA PRO A 11 -22.49 41.32 45.29
C PRO A 11 -22.39 40.20 44.23
N ALA A 12 -23.05 39.07 44.52
CA ALA A 12 -23.20 37.96 43.58
C ALA A 12 -24.32 38.28 42.57
N CYS A 13 -23.94 38.53 41.32
CA CYS A 13 -24.89 38.60 40.21
C CYS A 13 -25.16 37.19 39.67
N LEU A 14 -26.38 36.67 39.91
CA LEU A 14 -26.90 35.50 39.18
C LEU A 14 -27.20 35.91 37.73
N GLY A 15 -26.32 35.52 36.81
CA GLY A 15 -26.60 35.59 35.36
C GLY A 15 -27.28 34.30 34.89
N ALA A 16 -28.53 34.40 34.43
CA ALA A 16 -29.21 33.32 33.74
C ALA A 16 -28.52 33.08 32.38
N ALA A 17 -27.87 31.93 32.21
CA ALA A 17 -27.28 31.54 30.94
C ALA A 17 -28.39 31.06 29.99
N LEU A 18 -28.77 31.92 29.04
CA LEU A 18 -29.53 31.52 27.86
C LEU A 18 -28.63 30.64 26.98
N ALA A 19 -28.89 29.33 26.97
CA ALA A 19 -28.27 28.41 26.02
C ALA A 19 -28.73 28.79 24.61
N GLN A 20 -27.86 29.46 23.85
CA GLN A 20 -28.06 29.65 22.42
C GLN A 20 -27.90 28.31 21.72
N THR A 21 -29.01 27.71 21.29
CA THR A 21 -29.00 26.60 20.35
C THR A 21 -28.48 27.11 19.01
N GLN A 22 -27.24 26.80 18.67
CA GLN A 22 -26.75 27.02 17.32
C GLN A 22 -27.61 26.17 16.35
N PRO A 23 -28.15 26.76 15.27
CA PRO A 23 -28.85 25.98 14.26
C PRO A 23 -27.88 24.95 13.66
N ALA A 24 -28.34 23.70 13.55
CA ALA A 24 -27.58 22.65 12.90
C ALA A 24 -27.16 23.14 11.50
N SER A 25 -25.86 23.04 11.19
CA SER A 25 -25.36 23.40 9.87
C SER A 25 -26.09 22.54 8.82
N ALA A 26 -26.47 23.18 7.70
CA ALA A 26 -27.05 22.45 6.58
C ALA A 26 -26.11 21.29 6.18
N PRO A 27 -26.65 20.11 5.83
CA PRO A 27 -25.82 18.97 5.46
C PRO A 27 -24.91 19.36 4.28
N ALA A 28 -23.63 19.01 4.39
CA ALA A 28 -22.67 19.29 3.35
C ALA A 28 -23.09 18.62 2.04
N LEU A 29 -22.95 19.33 0.91
CA LEU A 29 -23.20 18.79 -0.42
C LEU A 29 -22.34 17.53 -0.64
N THR A 30 -22.97 16.45 -1.09
CA THR A 30 -22.28 15.23 -1.50
C THR A 30 -22.61 14.90 -2.95
N LEU A 31 -21.62 14.32 -3.64
CA LEU A 31 -21.77 13.79 -4.99
C LEU A 31 -21.50 12.30 -4.96
N LYS A 32 -22.13 11.58 -5.87
CA LYS A 32 -21.86 10.18 -6.17
C LYS A 32 -21.76 10.03 -7.68
N VAL A 33 -20.80 9.24 -8.12
CA VAL A 33 -20.70 8.80 -9.51
C VAL A 33 -20.39 7.32 -9.54
N VAL A 34 -21.09 6.58 -10.41
CA VAL A 34 -20.89 5.14 -10.63
C VAL A 34 -21.01 4.86 -12.12
N THR A 35 -20.44 3.74 -12.56
CA THR A 35 -20.64 3.21 -13.92
C THR A 35 -22.00 2.51 -14.03
N ASP A 36 -22.49 2.33 -15.27
CA ASP A 36 -23.70 1.56 -15.59
C ASP A 36 -23.55 0.06 -15.34
N ARG A 37 -22.30 -0.43 -15.25
CA ARG A 37 -21.98 -1.80 -14.83
C ARG A 37 -21.43 -1.82 -13.41
N ALA A 38 -21.92 -2.74 -12.58
CA ALA A 38 -21.55 -2.83 -11.16
C ALA A 38 -20.07 -3.21 -10.93
N ASP A 39 -19.52 -4.04 -11.82
CA ASP A 39 -18.11 -4.45 -11.83
C ASP A 39 -17.20 -3.43 -12.54
N ALA A 40 -17.79 -2.38 -13.13
CA ALA A 40 -17.13 -1.34 -13.90
C ALA A 40 -16.20 -1.88 -15.02
N THR A 41 -16.46 -3.09 -15.53
CA THR A 41 -15.59 -3.75 -16.51
C THR A 41 -16.21 -3.76 -17.92
N TYR A 42 -15.38 -3.47 -18.91
CA TYR A 42 -15.75 -3.22 -20.30
C TYR A 42 -14.72 -3.81 -21.26
N HIS A 43 -15.13 -3.95 -22.53
CA HIS A 43 -14.25 -4.32 -23.64
C HIS A 43 -13.97 -3.14 -24.56
N ALA A 44 -12.84 -3.17 -25.26
CA ALA A 44 -12.49 -2.15 -26.24
C ALA A 44 -13.61 -1.99 -27.29
N GLY A 45 -14.09 -0.75 -27.45
CA GLY A 45 -15.23 -0.41 -28.30
C GLY A 45 -16.52 -0.15 -27.54
N ASP A 46 -16.64 -0.63 -26.30
CA ASP A 46 -17.78 -0.37 -25.43
C ASP A 46 -17.92 1.13 -25.10
N THR A 47 -19.12 1.51 -24.67
CA THR A 47 -19.40 2.83 -24.09
C THR A 47 -19.76 2.65 -22.63
N ALA A 48 -18.98 3.25 -21.74
CA ALA A 48 -19.27 3.33 -20.31
C ALA A 48 -20.13 4.55 -20.02
N THR A 49 -21.25 4.37 -19.33
CA THR A 49 -22.11 5.46 -18.88
C THR A 49 -21.93 5.69 -17.39
N PHE A 50 -21.44 6.88 -17.04
CA PHE A 50 -21.27 7.35 -15.68
C PHE A 50 -22.54 8.04 -15.20
N GLN A 51 -23.19 7.48 -14.18
CA GLN A 51 -24.39 8.02 -13.54
C GLN A 51 -23.99 8.92 -12.37
N ILE A 52 -24.50 10.15 -12.36
CA ILE A 52 -24.13 11.19 -11.40
C ILE A 52 -25.34 11.51 -10.52
N GLU A 53 -25.14 11.56 -9.21
CA GLU A 53 -26.14 11.95 -8.23
C GLU A 53 -25.58 13.00 -7.27
N SER A 54 -26.37 14.03 -6.99
CA SER A 54 -26.13 15.07 -5.99
C SER A 54 -27.12 14.91 -4.86
N SER A 55 -26.68 15.12 -3.61
CA SER A 55 -27.60 15.20 -2.46
C SER A 55 -28.47 16.45 -2.48
N ASP A 56 -28.06 17.49 -3.23
CA ASP A 56 -28.86 18.68 -3.48
C ASP A 56 -29.58 18.56 -4.84
N PRO A 57 -30.93 18.43 -4.87
CA PRO A 57 -31.70 18.37 -6.11
C PRO A 57 -31.72 19.71 -6.87
N ALA A 58 -31.38 20.83 -6.23
CA ALA A 58 -31.30 22.15 -6.87
C ALA A 58 -29.99 22.34 -7.65
N LEU A 59 -29.00 21.47 -7.47
CA LEU A 59 -27.77 21.52 -8.26
C LEU A 59 -28.08 21.17 -9.72
N THR A 60 -27.83 22.12 -10.63
CA THR A 60 -28.18 22.02 -12.06
C THR A 60 -27.01 21.67 -12.97
N ALA A 61 -25.77 21.75 -12.49
CA ALA A 61 -24.60 21.42 -13.28
C ALA A 61 -23.40 21.01 -12.41
N VAL A 62 -22.54 20.16 -12.97
CA VAL A 62 -21.25 19.75 -12.41
C VAL A 62 -20.18 19.76 -13.48
N THR A 63 -18.91 19.83 -13.07
CA THR A 63 -17.77 19.69 -13.96
C THR A 63 -17.26 18.25 -13.96
N ALA A 64 -17.12 17.65 -15.14
CA ALA A 64 -16.51 16.35 -15.34
C ALA A 64 -15.11 16.47 -15.94
N ASN A 65 -14.13 15.82 -15.33
CA ASN A 65 -12.77 15.66 -15.85
C ASN A 65 -12.54 14.18 -16.18
N ILE A 66 -12.22 13.89 -17.43
CA ILE A 66 -11.98 12.53 -17.93
C ILE A 66 -10.48 12.36 -18.17
N SER A 67 -9.90 11.24 -17.74
CA SER A 67 -8.47 10.96 -17.86
C SER A 67 -8.19 9.45 -17.96
N GLU A 68 -6.97 9.09 -18.34
CA GLU A 68 -6.44 7.71 -18.27
C GLU A 68 -5.79 7.53 -16.89
N ASP A 69 -6.53 7.09 -15.87
CA ASP A 69 -6.04 7.02 -14.48
C ASP A 69 -5.47 8.33 -13.90
N GLY A 70 -6.01 9.48 -14.31
CA GLY A 70 -5.47 10.80 -13.95
C GLY A 70 -4.35 11.28 -14.86
N TRP A 71 -3.90 10.47 -15.82
CA TRP A 71 -2.99 10.84 -16.90
C TRP A 71 -3.75 11.37 -18.11
N ASN A 72 -3.09 12.20 -18.94
CA ASN A 72 -3.66 12.74 -20.18
C ASN A 72 -5.10 13.28 -20.01
N PRO A 73 -5.33 14.26 -19.11
CA PRO A 73 -6.68 14.78 -18.88
C PRO A 73 -7.24 15.42 -20.16
N ARG A 74 -8.50 15.11 -20.47
CA ARG A 74 -9.25 15.77 -21.53
C ARG A 74 -9.75 17.14 -21.04
N PRO A 75 -10.11 18.08 -21.94
CA PRO A 75 -10.77 19.31 -21.54
C PRO A 75 -12.00 19.02 -20.67
N ALA A 76 -12.16 19.80 -19.60
CA ALA A 76 -13.26 19.67 -18.67
C ALA A 76 -14.61 19.89 -19.37
N GLN A 77 -15.62 19.13 -18.98
CA GLN A 77 -16.97 19.19 -19.55
C GLN A 77 -17.98 19.60 -18.49
N THR A 78 -18.92 20.46 -18.85
CA THR A 78 -20.07 20.77 -17.99
C THR A 78 -21.16 19.74 -18.25
N ILE A 79 -21.59 19.03 -17.21
CA ILE A 79 -22.69 18.07 -17.26
C ILE A 79 -23.92 18.69 -16.60
N ALA A 80 -25.01 18.80 -17.37
CA ALA A 80 -26.28 19.26 -16.85
C ALA A 80 -26.90 18.20 -15.93
N LEU A 81 -27.47 18.66 -14.81
CA LEU A 81 -28.22 17.84 -13.87
C LEU A 81 -29.69 18.27 -13.87
N THR A 82 -30.58 17.27 -13.87
CA THR A 82 -32.03 17.46 -13.67
C THR A 82 -32.40 16.85 -12.32
N ARG A 83 -32.88 17.69 -11.39
CA ARG A 83 -33.16 17.27 -10.00
C ARG A 83 -31.96 16.56 -9.34
N GLY A 84 -30.77 17.13 -9.48
CA GLY A 84 -29.53 16.58 -8.94
C GLY A 84 -29.00 15.33 -9.63
N ARG A 85 -29.56 14.90 -10.76
CA ARG A 85 -29.12 13.70 -11.50
C ARG A 85 -28.69 14.01 -12.92
N GLY A 86 -27.65 13.34 -13.40
CA GLY A 86 -27.16 13.46 -14.77
C GLY A 86 -26.32 12.26 -15.17
N SER A 87 -25.82 12.27 -16.39
CA SER A 87 -25.00 11.18 -16.91
C SER A 87 -23.96 11.67 -17.91
N LEU A 88 -22.86 10.93 -18.01
CA LEU A 88 -21.79 11.15 -19.00
C LEU A 88 -21.45 9.80 -19.64
N SER A 89 -21.49 9.71 -20.97
CA SER A 89 -21.07 8.50 -21.70
C SER A 89 -19.68 8.69 -22.30
N VAL A 90 -18.81 7.70 -22.12
CA VAL A 90 -17.43 7.70 -22.62
C VAL A 90 -17.14 6.39 -23.33
N LYS A 91 -16.69 6.47 -24.58
CA LYS A 91 -16.19 5.30 -25.31
C LYS A 91 -14.85 4.86 -24.73
N VAL A 92 -14.73 3.58 -24.38
CA VAL A 92 -13.47 2.96 -23.96
C VAL A 92 -12.87 2.22 -25.16
N GLY A 93 -11.57 2.41 -25.41
CA GLY A 93 -10.98 2.05 -26.71
C GLY A 93 -9.74 1.17 -26.66
N LYS A 94 -9.14 0.96 -25.50
CA LYS A 94 -7.90 0.19 -25.33
C LYS A 94 -7.79 -0.32 -23.88
N PRO A 95 -7.01 -1.40 -23.63
CA PRO A 95 -6.71 -1.85 -22.29
C PRO A 95 -6.22 -0.72 -21.37
N GLY A 96 -6.88 -0.54 -20.24
CA GLY A 96 -6.59 0.55 -19.31
C GLY A 96 -7.85 1.04 -18.58
N PHE A 97 -7.72 2.17 -17.88
CA PHE A 97 -8.77 2.70 -17.02
C PHE A 97 -9.13 4.14 -17.40
N THR A 98 -10.41 4.36 -17.64
CA THR A 98 -10.96 5.71 -17.87
C THR A 98 -11.49 6.24 -16.55
N LEU A 99 -10.77 7.18 -15.93
CA LEU A 99 -11.15 7.81 -14.67
C LEU A 99 -11.96 9.08 -14.93
N VAL A 100 -13.14 9.17 -14.31
CA VAL A 100 -14.01 10.35 -14.31
C VAL A 100 -14.03 10.96 -12.92
N ARG A 101 -13.66 12.23 -12.81
CA ARG A 101 -13.83 13.04 -11.60
C ARG A 101 -14.93 14.07 -11.82
N ILE A 102 -15.95 14.02 -10.97
CA ILE A 102 -17.05 14.99 -10.92
C ILE A 102 -16.80 15.95 -9.77
N SER A 103 -16.94 17.25 -10.03
CA SER A 103 -16.82 18.31 -9.02
C SER A 103 -18.01 19.27 -9.09
N ALA A 104 -18.52 19.68 -7.92
CA ALA A 104 -19.57 20.69 -7.84
C ALA A 104 -18.98 22.11 -7.86
N PRO A 105 -19.65 23.08 -8.50
CA PRO A 105 -19.21 24.47 -8.51
C PRO A 105 -19.25 25.07 -7.09
N LYS A 106 -18.27 25.91 -6.76
CA LYS A 106 -18.16 26.64 -5.48
C LYS A 106 -18.24 25.72 -4.24
N SER A 107 -17.84 24.46 -4.39
CA SER A 107 -17.86 23.44 -3.35
C SER A 107 -16.61 22.57 -3.44
N THR A 108 -16.23 21.95 -2.33
CA THR A 108 -15.19 20.91 -2.28
C THR A 108 -15.75 19.51 -2.59
N ALA A 109 -17.07 19.39 -2.74
CA ALA A 109 -17.73 18.13 -3.07
C ALA A 109 -17.24 17.60 -4.42
N SER A 110 -16.67 16.40 -4.39
CA SER A 110 -16.24 15.68 -5.58
C SER A 110 -16.46 14.18 -5.42
N ALA A 111 -16.59 13.49 -6.55
CA ALA A 111 -16.71 12.04 -6.61
C ALA A 111 -15.92 11.50 -7.80
N MET A 112 -15.50 10.24 -7.72
CA MET A 112 -14.80 9.56 -8.80
C MET A 112 -15.39 8.18 -9.05
N ALA A 113 -15.36 7.78 -10.32
CA ALA A 113 -15.57 6.41 -10.78
C ALA A 113 -14.64 6.16 -11.96
N ALA A 114 -14.29 4.90 -12.20
CA ALA A 114 -13.51 4.53 -13.35
C ALA A 114 -14.15 3.37 -14.09
N ALA A 115 -13.97 3.34 -15.41
CA ALA A 115 -14.31 2.21 -16.26
C ALA A 115 -13.04 1.46 -16.65
N ALA A 116 -12.96 0.17 -16.31
CA ALA A 116 -11.87 -0.73 -16.67
C ALA A 116 -12.13 -1.33 -18.05
N CYS A 117 -11.27 -1.05 -19.02
CA CYS A 117 -11.31 -1.65 -20.34
C CYS A 117 -10.28 -2.77 -20.39
N ASP A 118 -10.69 -4.01 -20.63
CA ASP A 118 -9.82 -5.18 -20.80
C ASP A 118 -8.62 -5.22 -19.83
N PRO A 119 -8.83 -5.13 -18.49
CA PRO A 119 -7.74 -4.93 -17.54
C PRO A 119 -6.72 -6.09 -17.53
N ASP A 120 -7.15 -7.31 -17.85
CA ASP A 120 -6.27 -8.49 -17.96
C ASP A 120 -5.36 -8.46 -19.20
N GLN A 121 -5.59 -7.54 -20.14
CA GLN A 121 -4.75 -7.35 -21.33
C GLN A 121 -3.67 -6.27 -21.14
N ILE A 122 -3.57 -5.67 -19.95
CA ILE A 122 -2.57 -4.66 -19.62
C ILE A 122 -1.20 -5.35 -19.47
N LYS A 123 -0.24 -4.98 -20.32
CA LYS A 123 1.09 -5.59 -20.41
C LYS A 123 2.18 -4.78 -19.70
N PRO A 124 3.36 -5.38 -19.41
CA PRO A 124 4.57 -4.66 -19.05
C PRO A 124 4.89 -3.51 -20.03
N SER A 125 5.38 -2.38 -19.51
CA SER A 125 5.76 -1.22 -20.33
C SER A 125 7.12 -1.36 -21.03
N LEU A 126 8.05 -2.12 -20.44
CA LEU A 126 9.36 -2.43 -21.00
C LEU A 126 9.74 -3.88 -20.69
N PRO A 127 10.66 -4.50 -21.47
CA PRO A 127 11.29 -5.74 -21.06
C PRO A 127 12.11 -5.54 -19.77
N VAL A 128 12.38 -6.64 -19.07
CA VAL A 128 13.29 -6.63 -17.91
C VAL A 128 14.72 -6.26 -18.36
N PRO A 129 15.53 -5.57 -17.52
CA PRO A 129 16.96 -5.40 -17.79
C PRO A 129 17.69 -6.75 -17.94
N GLU A 130 18.65 -6.82 -18.87
CA GLU A 130 19.36 -8.06 -19.21
C GLU A 130 20.14 -8.64 -18.02
N ASP A 131 20.70 -7.79 -17.16
CA ASP A 131 21.49 -8.16 -15.99
C ASP A 131 20.69 -8.03 -14.67
N PHE A 132 19.35 -8.01 -14.73
CA PHE A 132 18.50 -7.93 -13.54
C PHE A 132 18.77 -9.06 -12.54
N ASP A 133 18.85 -10.30 -13.04
CA ASP A 133 19.05 -11.48 -12.20
C ASP A 133 20.45 -11.51 -11.58
N SER A 134 21.48 -11.21 -12.38
CA SER A 134 22.86 -11.18 -11.88
C SER A 134 23.07 -10.02 -10.89
N PHE A 135 22.43 -8.86 -11.11
CA PHE A 135 22.41 -7.77 -10.15
C PHE A 135 21.86 -8.23 -8.80
N TRP A 136 20.62 -8.75 -8.76
CA TRP A 136 19.99 -9.16 -7.50
C TRP A 136 20.67 -10.37 -6.85
N ALA A 137 21.20 -11.30 -7.63
CA ALA A 137 22.03 -12.40 -7.13
C ALA A 137 23.29 -11.87 -6.43
N ALA A 138 23.98 -10.87 -7.01
CA ALA A 138 25.14 -10.24 -6.40
C ALA A 138 24.79 -9.53 -5.07
N GLN A 139 23.66 -8.82 -5.01
CA GLN A 139 23.22 -8.15 -3.77
C GLN A 139 22.89 -9.18 -2.67
N LYS A 140 22.21 -10.29 -3.01
CA LYS A 140 21.96 -11.40 -2.07
C LYS A 140 23.25 -12.08 -1.61
N ALA A 141 24.21 -12.29 -2.52
CA ALA A 141 25.51 -12.85 -2.19
C ALA A 141 26.33 -11.92 -1.27
N ALA A 142 26.21 -10.60 -1.43
CA ALA A 142 26.80 -9.64 -0.51
C ALA A 142 26.15 -9.71 0.88
N LEU A 143 24.81 -9.77 0.93
CA LEU A 143 24.07 -9.93 2.18
C LEU A 143 24.47 -11.23 2.91
N ALA A 144 24.58 -12.35 2.20
CA ALA A 144 24.92 -13.66 2.79
C ALA A 144 26.28 -13.70 3.51
N ARG A 145 27.21 -12.79 3.20
CA ARG A 145 28.50 -12.67 3.90
C ARG A 145 28.38 -12.00 5.27
N VAL A 146 27.28 -11.30 5.53
CA VAL A 146 27.02 -10.68 6.84
C VAL A 146 26.39 -11.73 7.76
N PRO A 147 27.01 -12.10 8.89
CA PRO A 147 26.42 -13.06 9.83
C PRO A 147 25.01 -12.64 10.27
N VAL A 148 24.10 -13.61 10.46
CA VAL A 148 22.74 -13.36 10.93
C VAL A 148 22.73 -13.28 12.46
N LYS A 149 23.43 -12.28 13.02
CA LYS A 149 23.39 -12.03 14.47
C LYS A 149 22.12 -11.25 14.81
N SER A 150 21.39 -11.73 15.80
CA SER A 150 20.14 -11.12 16.24
C SER A 150 20.13 -10.86 17.74
N THR A 151 19.56 -9.72 18.13
CA THR A 151 19.22 -9.40 19.52
C THR A 151 17.71 -9.40 19.67
N LEU A 152 17.19 -10.14 20.64
CA LEU A 152 15.77 -10.22 20.97
C LEU A 152 15.55 -9.58 22.34
N THR A 153 14.88 -8.43 22.39
CA THR A 153 14.50 -7.76 23.64
C THR A 153 13.04 -8.04 23.93
N PRO A 154 12.67 -8.72 25.03
CA PRO A 154 11.27 -8.98 25.35
C PRO A 154 10.43 -7.69 25.45
N VAL A 155 9.23 -7.71 24.88
CA VAL A 155 8.26 -6.60 24.96
C VAL A 155 6.86 -7.11 25.32
N PRO A 156 6.02 -6.30 26.00
CA PRO A 156 4.66 -6.71 26.33
C PRO A 156 3.80 -6.82 25.07
N THR A 157 2.87 -7.78 25.07
CA THR A 157 1.86 -7.97 24.03
C THR A 157 0.49 -8.23 24.65
N ALA A 158 -0.58 -7.79 23.98
CA ALA A 158 -1.95 -8.05 24.40
C ALA A 158 -2.40 -9.51 24.11
N VAL A 159 -1.63 -10.23 23.29
CA VAL A 159 -1.91 -11.61 22.87
C VAL A 159 -1.39 -12.58 23.92
N LYS A 160 -2.29 -13.20 24.69
CA LYS A 160 -1.93 -13.96 25.90
C LYS A 160 -1.07 -15.20 25.60
N GLY A 161 -1.31 -15.86 24.47
CA GLY A 161 -0.60 -17.06 24.02
C GLY A 161 0.76 -16.78 23.37
N ALA A 162 1.16 -15.51 23.23
CA ALA A 162 2.36 -15.12 22.51
C ALA A 162 3.51 -14.68 23.44
N GLU A 163 4.73 -14.94 23.00
CA GLU A 163 5.90 -14.15 23.38
C GLU A 163 6.18 -13.12 22.27
N ALA A 164 6.60 -11.92 22.65
CA ALA A 164 6.93 -10.85 21.70
C ALA A 164 8.28 -10.22 22.05
N PHE A 165 9.01 -9.83 21.02
CA PHE A 165 10.36 -9.29 21.10
C PHE A 165 10.53 -8.10 20.15
N ASP A 166 11.19 -7.03 20.59
CA ASP A 166 11.85 -6.08 19.70
C ASP A 166 13.15 -6.72 19.21
N VAL A 167 13.24 -6.92 17.90
CA VAL A 167 14.31 -7.66 17.24
C VAL A 167 15.14 -6.72 16.41
N GLN A 168 16.45 -6.83 16.59
CA GLN A 168 17.45 -6.26 15.71
C GLN A 168 18.26 -7.40 15.09
N VAL A 169 18.39 -7.44 13.76
CA VAL A 169 19.23 -8.40 13.04
C VAL A 169 20.23 -7.64 12.20
N ASP A 170 21.51 -8.00 12.33
CA ASP A 170 22.57 -7.45 11.49
C ASP A 170 22.19 -7.62 10.01
N CYS A 171 22.48 -6.61 9.19
CA CYS A 171 22.14 -6.58 7.77
C CYS A 171 23.18 -5.76 7.01
N LEU A 172 23.16 -5.82 5.67
CA LEU A 172 23.97 -4.92 4.85
C LEU A 172 23.41 -3.49 4.95
N GLY A 173 24.16 -2.57 5.58
CA GLY A 173 23.71 -1.21 5.86
C GLY A 173 22.89 -1.12 7.14
N ALA A 174 21.69 -0.52 7.08
CA ALA A 174 20.79 -0.46 8.23
C ALA A 174 20.30 -1.87 8.62
N PRO A 175 20.16 -2.18 9.93
CA PRO A 175 19.75 -3.50 10.40
C PRO A 175 18.29 -3.79 10.03
N VAL A 176 17.89 -5.06 10.13
CA VAL A 176 16.48 -5.37 10.29
C VAL A 176 16.09 -4.95 11.70
N SER A 177 15.09 -4.08 11.81
CA SER A 177 14.48 -3.67 13.07
C SER A 177 13.00 -4.04 12.99
N GLY A 178 12.45 -4.73 13.99
CA GLY A 178 11.08 -5.21 13.91
C GLY A 178 10.53 -5.75 15.22
N TYR A 179 9.22 -6.00 15.26
CA TYR A 179 8.62 -6.83 16.31
C TYR A 179 8.42 -8.25 15.81
N TYR A 180 8.92 -9.22 16.58
CA TYR A 180 8.76 -10.64 16.32
C TYR A 180 7.99 -11.28 17.46
N GLY A 181 7.13 -12.25 17.15
CA GLY A 181 6.51 -13.08 18.15
C GLY A 181 6.24 -14.48 17.68
N ARG A 182 6.10 -15.34 18.69
CA ARG A 182 5.88 -16.77 18.53
C ARG A 182 4.89 -17.26 19.60
N PRO A 183 4.19 -18.38 19.37
CA PRO A 183 3.40 -19.01 20.42
C PRO A 183 4.30 -19.51 21.55
N LYS A 184 3.92 -19.30 22.82
CA LYS A 184 4.71 -19.66 24.02
C LYS A 184 5.16 -21.12 24.09
N ASN A 185 4.34 -22.03 23.56
CA ASN A 185 4.58 -23.47 23.63
C ASN A 185 4.66 -24.09 22.22
N ALA A 186 5.16 -23.33 21.25
CA ALA A 186 5.33 -23.82 19.89
C ALA A 186 6.34 -24.99 19.86
N ALA A 187 5.92 -26.13 19.31
CA ALA A 187 6.81 -27.26 19.13
C ALA A 187 7.81 -26.97 17.99
N PRO A 188 8.99 -27.61 17.99
CA PRO A 188 9.91 -27.53 16.85
C PRO A 188 9.19 -27.89 15.54
N LYS A 189 9.48 -27.14 14.48
CA LYS A 189 8.92 -27.32 13.13
C LYS A 189 7.39 -27.37 13.06
N SER A 190 6.70 -26.60 13.89
CA SER A 190 5.23 -26.60 13.96
C SER A 190 4.57 -25.38 13.33
N CYS A 191 5.27 -24.25 13.23
CA CYS A 191 4.69 -22.96 12.89
C CYS A 191 5.05 -22.50 11.47
N PRO A 192 4.07 -22.13 10.61
CA PRO A 192 4.35 -21.31 9.44
C PRO A 192 4.88 -19.93 9.88
N ALA A 193 5.57 -19.23 8.98
CA ALA A 193 6.01 -17.85 9.21
C ALA A 193 5.17 -16.85 8.40
N ILE A 194 4.89 -15.69 8.99
CA ILE A 194 4.30 -14.54 8.32
C ILE A 194 5.10 -13.27 8.63
N LEU A 195 5.47 -12.55 7.57
CA LEU A 195 6.23 -11.31 7.61
C LEU A 195 5.36 -10.14 7.12
N PHE A 196 5.14 -9.17 7.99
CA PHE A 196 4.45 -7.93 7.70
C PHE A 196 5.45 -6.85 7.27
N VAL A 197 5.14 -6.22 6.14
CA VAL A 197 5.95 -5.17 5.52
C VAL A 197 5.11 -3.91 5.28
N HIS A 198 5.74 -2.76 5.49
CA HIS A 198 5.01 -1.50 5.73
C HIS A 198 4.75 -0.65 4.50
N GLY A 199 3.63 0.08 4.54
CA GLY A 199 3.33 1.18 3.65
C GLY A 199 4.34 2.34 3.77
N ALA A 200 4.28 3.28 2.83
CA ALA A 200 5.20 4.41 2.80
C ALA A 200 5.00 5.33 4.00
N GLY A 201 6.11 5.76 4.61
CA GLY A 201 6.11 6.65 5.77
C GLY A 201 7.30 6.36 6.67
N VAL A 202 7.52 7.22 7.67
CA VAL A 202 8.56 7.02 8.68
C VAL A 202 7.86 6.77 10.01
N GLY A 203 8.01 5.57 10.54
CA GLY A 203 7.33 5.11 11.75
C GLY A 203 7.99 3.87 12.32
N GLY A 204 7.53 3.45 13.50
CA GLY A 204 7.96 2.21 14.13
C GLY A 204 7.22 0.99 13.59
N SER A 205 7.74 -0.20 13.90
CA SER A 205 7.05 -1.47 13.67
C SER A 205 5.80 -1.59 14.57
N SER A 206 4.89 -2.51 14.22
CA SER A 206 3.63 -2.73 14.92
C SER A 206 3.57 -4.08 15.61
N LEU A 207 3.13 -4.10 16.88
CA LEU A 207 2.79 -5.34 17.59
C LEU A 207 1.48 -5.97 17.09
N GLY A 208 0.76 -5.35 16.15
CA GLY A 208 -0.48 -5.90 15.59
C GLY A 208 -0.30 -7.28 14.92
N ALA A 209 0.89 -7.56 14.38
CA ALA A 209 1.22 -8.85 13.80
C ALA A 209 1.14 -10.00 14.81
N MET A 210 1.31 -9.74 16.11
CA MET A 210 1.26 -10.77 17.15
C MET A 210 -0.08 -11.50 17.20
N ALA A 211 -1.17 -10.89 16.72
CA ALA A 211 -2.46 -11.57 16.61
C ALA A 211 -2.42 -12.83 15.72
N TRP A 212 -1.43 -12.95 14.83
CA TRP A 212 -1.24 -14.13 13.98
C TRP A 212 -0.58 -15.30 14.69
N THR A 213 0.02 -15.08 15.86
CA THR A 213 0.57 -16.16 16.71
C THR A 213 -0.53 -17.05 17.31
N GLU A 214 -1.79 -16.63 17.30
CA GLU A 214 -2.93 -17.43 17.77
C GLU A 214 -3.84 -17.92 16.61
N ARG A 215 -3.59 -17.48 15.36
CA ARG A 215 -4.39 -17.89 14.18
C ARG A 215 -3.92 -19.22 13.60
N GLU A 216 -4.87 -20.02 13.10
CA GLU A 216 -4.62 -21.31 12.40
C GLU A 216 -3.66 -22.25 13.14
N GLY A 217 -3.71 -22.29 14.47
CA GLY A 217 -2.82 -23.13 15.27
C GLY A 217 -1.40 -22.57 15.46
N GLY A 218 -1.20 -21.28 15.21
CA GLY A 218 -0.04 -20.49 15.60
C GLY A 218 1.01 -20.31 14.51
N MET A 219 1.42 -19.06 14.29
CA MET A 219 2.44 -18.65 13.32
C MET A 219 3.60 -17.93 14.00
N LEU A 220 4.78 -18.01 13.41
CA LEU A 220 5.87 -17.07 13.67
C LEU A 220 5.53 -15.76 12.96
N ALA A 221 5.24 -14.71 13.72
CA ALA A 221 4.79 -13.45 13.17
C ALA A 221 5.86 -12.37 13.37
N MET A 222 6.28 -11.74 12.29
CA MET A 222 7.23 -10.62 12.34
C MET A 222 6.68 -9.42 11.58
N ASP A 223 6.85 -8.23 12.13
CA ASP A 223 6.53 -6.96 11.50
C ASP A 223 7.82 -6.13 11.47
N ILE A 224 8.28 -5.74 10.28
CA ILE A 224 9.57 -5.07 10.12
C ILE A 224 9.45 -3.61 9.74
N ASN A 225 10.34 -2.82 10.33
CA ASN A 225 10.52 -1.42 10.04
C ASN A 225 11.13 -1.25 8.64
N ALA A 226 10.45 -0.49 7.78
CA ALA A 226 10.90 -0.14 6.44
C ALA A 226 12.34 0.41 6.37
N HIS A 227 12.77 1.16 7.40
CA HIS A 227 14.02 1.93 7.42
C HIS A 227 15.14 1.29 8.24
N GLY A 228 14.83 0.27 9.05
CA GLY A 228 15.79 -0.28 10.03
C GLY A 228 16.04 0.65 11.23
N ILE A 229 15.10 1.55 11.54
CA ILE A 229 15.18 2.46 12.69
C ILE A 229 14.59 1.82 13.96
N PRO A 230 14.93 2.30 15.17
CA PRO A 230 14.40 1.75 16.43
C PRO A 230 12.88 1.80 16.53
N ASN A 231 12.29 0.79 17.19
CA ASN A 231 10.85 0.72 17.45
C ASN A 231 10.49 1.30 18.83
N GLY A 232 9.18 1.42 19.11
CA GLY A 232 8.68 1.84 20.42
C GLY A 232 8.99 3.29 20.83
N LYS A 233 9.52 4.12 19.93
CA LYS A 233 9.82 5.53 20.19
C LYS A 233 8.55 6.40 20.17
N PRO A 234 8.57 7.58 20.83
CA PRO A 234 7.47 8.55 20.74
C PRO A 234 7.26 9.06 19.30
N ALA A 235 6.04 9.52 18.98
CA ALA A 235 5.70 10.04 17.64
C ALA A 235 6.66 11.14 17.16
N ALA A 236 7.09 12.04 18.04
CA ALA A 236 8.02 13.12 17.73
C ALA A 236 9.36 12.61 17.15
N PHE A 237 9.89 11.49 17.64
CA PHE A 237 11.13 10.89 17.12
C PHE A 237 11.01 10.55 15.63
N TYR A 238 9.88 9.93 15.23
CA TYR A 238 9.66 9.57 13.83
C TYR A 238 9.35 10.80 12.97
N GLN A 239 8.66 11.80 13.51
CA GLN A 239 8.40 13.07 12.84
C GLN A 239 9.70 13.82 12.54
N ASP A 240 10.63 13.88 13.50
CA ASP A 240 11.94 14.52 13.32
C ASP A 240 12.76 13.80 12.24
N LEU A 241 12.76 12.46 12.24
CA LEU A 241 13.41 11.68 11.17
C LEU A 241 12.77 11.93 9.81
N ALA A 242 11.43 11.98 9.74
CA ALA A 242 10.69 12.25 8.50
C ALA A 242 10.98 13.65 7.94
N ALA A 243 11.18 14.64 8.81
CA ALA A 243 11.53 16.00 8.43
C ALA A 243 13.03 16.18 8.13
N GLY A 244 13.88 15.32 8.69
CA GLY A 244 15.34 15.35 8.58
C GLY A 244 15.91 14.22 7.71
N ALA A 245 16.60 13.28 8.36
CA ALA A 245 17.44 12.28 7.68
C ALA A 245 16.70 11.35 6.70
N LEU A 246 15.39 11.16 6.86
CA LEU A 246 14.55 10.34 5.99
C LEU A 246 13.61 11.18 5.12
N LYS A 247 13.77 12.50 5.08
CA LYS A 247 13.00 13.34 4.17
C LYS A 247 13.25 12.90 2.73
N ASP A 248 12.16 12.64 2.00
CA ASP A 248 12.19 12.21 0.60
C ASP A 248 13.06 10.96 0.35
N TYR A 249 13.19 10.06 1.34
CA TYR A 249 14.01 8.85 1.26
C TYR A 249 13.84 8.06 -0.05
N ARG A 250 12.61 8.05 -0.60
CA ARG A 250 12.25 7.34 -1.84
C ARG A 250 13.02 7.81 -3.08
N TYR A 251 13.63 8.99 -3.04
CA TYR A 251 14.41 9.54 -4.16
C TYR A 251 15.92 9.39 -3.97
N VAL A 252 16.38 8.89 -2.82
CA VAL A 252 17.81 8.65 -2.56
C VAL A 252 18.34 7.61 -3.54
N GLY A 253 19.34 8.03 -4.34
CA GLY A 253 20.00 7.17 -5.32
C GLY A 253 19.12 6.73 -6.50
N ARG A 254 18.03 7.44 -6.81
CA ARG A 254 17.07 7.01 -7.85
C ARG A 254 17.64 6.93 -9.28
N SER A 255 18.81 7.51 -9.54
CA SER A 255 19.56 7.43 -10.80
C SER A 255 20.75 6.46 -10.76
N ASP A 256 20.92 5.70 -9.67
CA ASP A 256 22.01 4.73 -9.51
C ASP A 256 21.49 3.49 -8.76
N ARG A 257 21.37 2.35 -9.47
CA ARG A 257 20.87 1.09 -8.90
C ARG A 257 21.66 0.61 -7.68
N GLU A 258 22.94 0.97 -7.54
CA GLU A 258 23.75 0.60 -6.40
C GLU A 258 23.51 1.47 -5.17
N LYS A 259 22.98 2.68 -5.35
CA LYS A 259 22.72 3.65 -4.27
C LYS A 259 21.24 3.83 -3.96
N ASN A 260 20.35 3.25 -4.78
CA ASN A 260 18.91 3.38 -4.61
C ASN A 260 18.46 2.86 -3.23
N TYR A 261 17.68 3.67 -2.52
CA TYR A 261 17.16 3.37 -1.18
C TYR A 261 16.44 2.01 -1.10
N PHE A 262 15.64 1.65 -2.11
CA PHE A 262 14.84 0.43 -2.08
C PHE A 262 15.70 -0.83 -2.12
N LYS A 263 16.96 -0.75 -2.57
CA LYS A 263 17.93 -1.85 -2.47
C LYS A 263 18.12 -2.29 -1.03
N GLY A 264 18.41 -1.33 -0.14
CA GLY A 264 18.59 -1.62 1.29
C GLY A 264 17.31 -2.16 1.94
N MET A 265 16.15 -1.63 1.54
CA MET A 265 14.85 -2.12 2.02
C MET A 265 14.64 -3.59 1.65
N PHE A 266 14.89 -3.97 0.40
CA PHE A 266 14.67 -5.35 -0.05
C PHE A 266 15.71 -6.32 0.51
N LEU A 267 16.93 -5.87 0.79
CA LEU A 267 17.92 -6.69 1.51
C LEU A 267 17.53 -6.92 2.97
N ARG A 268 16.96 -5.91 3.67
CA ARG A 268 16.39 -6.10 5.01
C ARG A 268 15.23 -7.10 5.00
N LEU A 269 14.38 -7.06 3.97
CA LEU A 269 13.32 -8.04 3.76
C LEU A 269 13.87 -9.47 3.63
N VAL A 270 14.89 -9.70 2.79
CA VAL A 270 15.55 -11.02 2.67
C VAL A 270 16.18 -11.44 4.00
N ARG A 271 16.85 -10.53 4.71
CA ARG A 271 17.43 -10.79 6.04
C ARG A 271 16.38 -11.11 7.10
N ALA A 272 15.19 -10.51 7.05
CA ALA A 272 14.10 -10.86 7.95
C ALA A 272 13.59 -12.30 7.69
N ILE A 273 13.57 -12.73 6.42
CA ILE A 273 13.26 -14.10 6.05
C ILE A 273 14.36 -15.06 6.54
N ASP A 274 15.65 -14.69 6.46
CA ASP A 274 16.74 -15.45 7.08
C ASP A 274 16.50 -15.69 8.57
N PHE A 275 16.17 -14.63 9.31
CA PHE A 275 15.88 -14.71 10.73
C PHE A 275 14.68 -15.62 11.03
N LEU A 276 13.56 -15.44 10.32
CA LEU A 276 12.34 -16.23 10.53
C LEU A 276 12.55 -17.71 10.25
N THR A 277 13.24 -18.02 9.15
CA THR A 277 13.46 -19.40 8.69
C THR A 277 14.58 -20.12 9.44
N ALA A 278 15.35 -19.39 10.27
CA ALA A 278 16.32 -19.97 11.20
C ALA A 278 15.69 -20.36 12.56
N GLN A 279 14.45 -19.95 12.85
CA GLN A 279 13.81 -20.27 14.13
C GLN A 279 13.48 -21.77 14.22
N PRO A 280 13.73 -22.43 15.36
CA PRO A 280 13.51 -23.87 15.50
C PRO A 280 12.04 -24.28 15.36
N GLU A 281 11.11 -23.36 15.62
CA GLU A 281 9.68 -23.58 15.51
C GLU A 281 9.16 -23.47 14.06
N TRP A 282 9.93 -22.88 13.14
CA TRP A 282 9.52 -22.74 11.75
C TRP A 282 9.33 -24.11 11.10
N ASP A 283 8.20 -24.30 10.43
CA ASP A 283 7.77 -25.57 9.83
C ASP A 283 8.62 -26.07 8.65
N GLY A 284 9.65 -25.30 8.26
CA GLY A 284 10.57 -25.65 7.20
C GLY A 284 10.04 -25.37 5.79
N LYS A 285 8.81 -24.86 5.63
CA LYS A 285 8.18 -24.80 4.31
C LYS A 285 7.23 -23.65 4.06
N THR A 286 6.70 -22.97 5.07
CA THR A 286 5.66 -21.95 4.88
C THR A 286 6.17 -20.58 5.29
N VAL A 287 6.25 -19.67 4.33
CA VAL A 287 6.53 -18.24 4.56
C VAL A 287 5.53 -17.42 3.76
N ILE A 288 4.84 -16.50 4.44
CA ILE A 288 3.90 -15.55 3.85
C ILE A 288 4.47 -14.15 4.01
N VAL A 289 4.43 -13.33 2.95
CA VAL A 289 4.76 -11.90 3.04
C VAL A 289 3.50 -11.08 2.81
N TYR A 290 3.17 -10.22 3.77
CA TYR A 290 1.91 -9.49 3.81
C TYR A 290 2.17 -7.98 3.90
N GLY A 291 1.66 -7.22 2.94
CA GLY A 291 1.81 -5.77 2.95
C GLY A 291 0.86 -5.03 2.02
N SER A 292 0.82 -3.72 2.14
CA SER A 292 0.01 -2.86 1.26
C SER A 292 0.72 -1.57 0.90
N SER A 293 0.39 -0.97 -0.25
CA SER A 293 1.11 0.18 -0.81
C SER A 293 2.61 -0.16 -0.98
N GLN A 294 3.53 0.57 -0.35
CA GLN A 294 4.96 0.18 -0.28
C GLN A 294 5.17 -1.22 0.34
N GLY A 295 4.28 -1.70 1.20
CA GLY A 295 4.30 -3.07 1.68
C GLY A 295 3.98 -4.07 0.56
N GLY A 296 3.11 -3.70 -0.38
CA GLY A 296 2.87 -4.48 -1.59
C GLY A 296 4.11 -4.53 -2.49
N PHE A 297 4.83 -3.42 -2.62
CA PHE A 297 6.14 -3.37 -3.30
C PHE A 297 7.13 -4.38 -2.71
N GLN A 298 7.25 -4.39 -1.38
CA GLN A 298 8.08 -5.36 -0.67
C GLN A 298 7.57 -6.80 -0.84
N ALA A 299 6.26 -7.05 -0.84
CA ALA A 299 5.71 -8.40 -1.00
C ALA A 299 6.04 -9.00 -2.38
N PHE A 300 5.90 -8.22 -3.46
CA PHE A 300 6.32 -8.65 -4.80
C PHE A 300 7.84 -8.90 -4.87
N ALA A 301 8.65 -7.98 -4.32
CA ALA A 301 10.09 -8.17 -4.24
C ALA A 301 10.46 -9.44 -3.44
N ALA A 302 9.75 -9.74 -2.36
CA ALA A 302 9.99 -10.94 -1.55
C ALA A 302 9.79 -12.22 -2.35
N GLY A 303 8.64 -12.33 -3.03
CA GLY A 303 8.30 -13.51 -3.83
C GLY A 303 9.26 -13.75 -4.99
N ALA A 304 9.93 -12.70 -5.47
CA ALA A 304 10.91 -12.75 -6.55
C ALA A 304 12.35 -13.00 -6.08
N LEU A 305 12.72 -12.44 -4.92
CA LEU A 305 14.10 -12.46 -4.43
C LEU A 305 14.39 -13.67 -3.55
N ASP A 306 13.38 -14.33 -2.97
CA ASP A 306 13.57 -15.40 -2.01
C ASP A 306 12.65 -16.60 -2.25
N GLU A 307 13.24 -17.74 -2.59
CA GLU A 307 12.52 -18.98 -2.91
C GLU A 307 11.76 -19.58 -1.71
N ARG A 308 12.10 -19.17 -0.48
CA ARG A 308 11.38 -19.63 0.73
C ARG A 308 9.99 -19.00 0.83
N VAL A 309 9.74 -17.89 0.14
CA VAL A 309 8.43 -17.22 0.14
C VAL A 309 7.43 -18.05 -0.64
N THR A 310 6.42 -18.55 0.08
CA THR A 310 5.39 -19.44 -0.48
C THR A 310 4.10 -18.74 -0.87
N PHE A 311 3.83 -17.56 -0.33
CA PHE A 311 2.63 -16.77 -0.65
C PHE A 311 2.86 -15.28 -0.42
N ILE A 312 2.26 -14.45 -1.27
CA ILE A 312 2.30 -13.00 -1.13
C ILE A 312 0.89 -12.42 -1.02
N CYS A 313 0.68 -11.53 -0.06
CA CYS A 313 -0.50 -10.68 0.04
C CYS A 313 -0.08 -9.23 -0.21
N ALA A 314 -0.55 -8.64 -1.32
CA ALA A 314 -0.16 -7.32 -1.78
C ALA A 314 -1.40 -6.43 -1.99
N GLY A 315 -1.73 -5.62 -0.99
CA GLY A 315 -2.87 -4.71 -1.06
C GLY A 315 -2.53 -3.38 -1.73
N VAL A 316 -3.31 -2.96 -2.73
CA VAL A 316 -3.11 -1.70 -3.50
C VAL A 316 -1.61 -1.40 -3.74
N PRO A 317 -0.87 -2.32 -4.38
CA PRO A 317 0.59 -2.33 -4.33
C PRO A 317 1.21 -1.12 -5.04
N ALA A 318 2.10 -0.44 -4.33
CA ALA A 318 3.02 0.52 -4.92
C ALA A 318 4.19 -0.21 -5.61
N GLY A 319 5.06 0.54 -6.29
CA GLY A 319 6.23 -0.01 -6.98
C GLY A 319 5.91 -0.64 -8.33
N CYS A 320 4.73 -0.38 -8.91
CA CYS A 320 4.29 -1.00 -10.14
C CYS A 320 4.47 -0.08 -11.37
N ASP A 321 5.01 -0.64 -12.45
CA ASP A 321 5.08 -0.05 -13.80
C ASP A 321 5.80 1.30 -13.82
N HIS A 322 6.98 1.40 -13.21
CA HIS A 322 7.78 2.61 -13.14
C HIS A 322 8.16 3.17 -14.51
N SER A 323 8.30 2.31 -15.51
CA SER A 323 8.49 2.68 -16.91
C SER A 323 7.18 2.98 -17.68
N GLY A 324 6.02 3.02 -17.02
CA GLY A 324 4.72 3.20 -17.67
C GLY A 324 4.64 4.41 -18.62
N THR A 325 5.39 5.48 -18.33
CA THR A 325 5.39 6.70 -19.14
C THR A 325 5.93 6.50 -20.55
N VAL A 326 6.80 5.51 -20.79
CA VAL A 326 7.33 5.21 -22.14
C VAL A 326 6.26 4.66 -23.09
N VAL A 327 5.18 4.11 -22.53
CA VAL A 327 3.99 3.66 -23.26
C VAL A 327 2.77 4.53 -22.96
N ASN A 328 3.02 5.78 -22.52
CA ASN A 328 2.01 6.78 -22.23
C ASN A 328 0.98 6.36 -21.14
N ARG A 329 1.46 5.70 -20.09
CA ARG A 329 0.67 5.34 -18.89
C ARG A 329 1.26 5.98 -17.64
N ILE A 330 0.43 6.18 -16.63
CA ILE A 330 0.86 6.62 -15.31
C ILE A 330 1.42 5.45 -14.50
N ASN A 331 2.60 5.63 -13.90
CA ASN A 331 3.23 4.67 -13.01
C ASN A 331 2.67 4.72 -11.57
N GLY A 332 2.92 3.73 -10.73
CA GLY A 332 2.58 3.80 -9.30
C GLY A 332 3.55 4.68 -8.47
N TRP A 333 3.17 5.01 -7.23
CA TRP A 333 4.13 5.45 -6.20
C TRP A 333 5.32 4.46 -6.16
N PRO A 334 6.59 4.88 -5.92
CA PRO A 334 7.07 6.20 -5.52
C PRO A 334 7.30 7.22 -6.64
N LYS A 335 6.96 6.95 -7.90
CA LYS A 335 7.28 7.84 -9.04
C LYS A 335 8.79 8.10 -9.15
N LEU A 336 9.59 7.03 -9.28
CA LEU A 336 11.06 7.12 -9.31
C LEU A 336 11.61 7.94 -10.48
N VAL A 337 10.89 7.98 -11.60
CA VAL A 337 11.34 8.59 -12.84
C VAL A 337 10.78 10.00 -12.97
N THR A 338 11.66 10.98 -13.03
CA THR A 338 11.30 12.38 -13.31
C THR A 338 10.91 12.51 -14.78
N ILE A 339 9.83 13.24 -15.02
CA ILE A 339 9.37 13.59 -16.36
C ILE A 339 9.55 15.09 -16.57
N THR A 340 10.34 15.45 -17.59
CA THR A 340 10.57 16.85 -18.00
C THR A 340 10.14 16.99 -19.46
N ASP A 341 9.23 17.92 -19.76
CA ASP A 341 8.68 18.14 -21.11
C ASP A 341 8.18 16.84 -21.78
N GLY A 342 7.55 15.97 -20.99
CA GLY A 342 7.02 14.68 -21.45
C GLY A 342 8.07 13.59 -21.68
N ARG A 343 9.35 13.84 -21.35
CA ARG A 343 10.43 12.87 -21.51
C ARG A 343 10.90 12.35 -20.15
N PRO A 344 11.09 11.02 -20.00
CA PRO A 344 11.68 10.46 -18.79
C PRO A 344 13.17 10.79 -18.70
N ASP A 345 13.66 11.03 -17.48
CA ASP A 345 15.09 10.99 -17.20
C ASP A 345 15.62 9.57 -17.45
N GLU A 346 16.61 9.45 -18.32
CA GLU A 346 17.10 8.14 -18.79
C GLU A 346 17.77 7.34 -17.67
N ALA A 347 18.59 7.99 -16.83
CA ALA A 347 19.31 7.31 -15.76
C ALA A 347 18.35 6.81 -14.67
N GLU A 348 17.35 7.63 -14.33
CA GLU A 348 16.27 7.26 -13.40
C GLU A 348 15.39 6.15 -13.99
N LEU A 349 15.06 6.20 -15.28
CA LEU A 349 14.29 5.15 -15.96
C LEU A 349 15.02 3.82 -15.94
N GLN A 350 16.30 3.79 -16.31
CA GLN A 350 17.10 2.56 -16.28
C GLN A 350 17.24 2.00 -14.86
N THR A 351 17.45 2.87 -13.87
CA THR A 351 17.54 2.46 -12.46
C THR A 351 16.21 1.93 -11.93
N ALA A 352 15.09 2.59 -12.22
CA ALA A 352 13.79 2.23 -11.70
C ALA A 352 13.34 0.83 -12.13
N ARG A 353 13.79 0.34 -13.29
CA ARG A 353 13.50 -1.02 -13.79
C ARG A 353 14.04 -2.13 -12.87
N TYR A 354 15.08 -1.88 -12.06
CA TYR A 354 15.57 -2.86 -11.07
C TYR A 354 14.68 -2.94 -9.82
N PHE A 355 13.82 -1.96 -9.63
CA PHE A 355 12.93 -1.81 -8.50
C PHE A 355 11.48 -1.67 -9.00
N ASP A 356 11.05 -2.55 -9.91
CA ASP A 356 9.70 -2.53 -10.47
C ASP A 356 9.02 -3.88 -10.24
N ASN A 357 7.82 -3.85 -9.64
CA ASN A 357 7.01 -5.04 -9.43
C ASN A 357 6.65 -5.77 -10.71
N VAL A 358 6.60 -5.10 -11.86
CA VAL A 358 6.41 -5.77 -13.15
C VAL A 358 7.56 -6.74 -13.44
N ASN A 359 8.78 -6.39 -13.04
CA ASN A 359 9.97 -7.23 -13.23
C ASN A 359 10.13 -8.28 -12.11
N PHE A 360 9.78 -7.93 -10.88
CA PHE A 360 9.71 -8.91 -9.78
C PHE A 360 8.62 -9.97 -10.01
N ALA A 361 7.44 -9.58 -10.50
CA ALA A 361 6.31 -10.48 -10.75
C ALA A 361 6.68 -11.65 -11.69
N GLN A 362 7.47 -11.37 -12.72
CA GLN A 362 7.94 -12.38 -13.69
C GLN A 362 8.90 -13.41 -13.09
N ARG A 363 9.46 -13.11 -11.91
CA ARG A 363 10.39 -13.96 -11.15
C ARG A 363 9.79 -14.49 -9.86
N CYS A 364 8.51 -14.25 -9.62
CA CYS A 364 7.85 -14.74 -8.43
C CYS A 364 7.67 -16.26 -8.54
N HIS A 365 8.21 -17.01 -7.57
CA HIS A 365 8.13 -18.47 -7.53
C HIS A 365 7.22 -19.00 -6.41
N ALA A 366 6.48 -18.10 -5.74
CA ALA A 366 5.52 -18.46 -4.71
C ALA A 366 4.40 -19.37 -5.25
N LYS A 367 3.73 -20.10 -4.36
CA LYS A 367 2.61 -20.99 -4.72
C LYS A 367 1.33 -20.22 -5.01
N GLY A 368 1.23 -18.97 -4.53
CA GLY A 368 0.10 -18.12 -4.84
C GLY A 368 0.30 -16.66 -4.44
N ALA A 369 -0.59 -15.82 -4.98
CA ALA A 369 -0.67 -14.40 -4.65
C ALA A 369 -2.12 -13.94 -4.44
N ALA A 370 -2.32 -13.05 -3.47
CA ALA A 370 -3.56 -12.29 -3.27
C ALA A 370 -3.27 -10.79 -3.43
N VAL A 371 -3.87 -10.17 -4.44
CA VAL A 371 -3.67 -8.75 -4.76
C VAL A 371 -4.98 -7.98 -4.56
N THR A 372 -4.92 -6.71 -4.16
CA THR A 372 -6.12 -5.85 -4.13
C THR A 372 -5.90 -4.61 -4.97
N VAL A 373 -6.99 -4.08 -5.55
CA VAL A 373 -6.94 -2.89 -6.40
C VAL A 373 -8.17 -2.02 -6.19
N GLY A 374 -7.94 -0.71 -6.07
CA GLY A 374 -8.98 0.31 -6.11
C GLY A 374 -9.02 0.98 -7.48
N PHE A 375 -10.17 0.97 -8.17
CA PHE A 375 -10.24 1.50 -9.54
C PHE A 375 -10.13 3.02 -9.62
N ILE A 376 -10.28 3.74 -8.50
CA ILE A 376 -10.10 5.20 -8.45
C ILE A 376 -8.85 5.59 -7.64
N ASP A 377 -7.93 4.64 -7.43
CA ASP A 377 -6.66 4.90 -6.76
C ASP A 377 -5.75 5.76 -7.65
N THR A 378 -5.45 6.98 -7.21
CA THR A 378 -4.55 7.90 -7.93
C THR A 378 -3.11 7.88 -7.40
N THR A 379 -2.84 7.12 -6.34
CA THR A 379 -1.51 6.94 -5.77
C THR A 379 -0.82 5.72 -6.37
N CYS A 380 -1.55 4.59 -6.42
CA CYS A 380 -1.16 3.36 -7.08
C CYS A 380 -2.20 3.03 -8.14
N PRO A 381 -2.12 3.68 -9.33
CA PRO A 381 -3.14 3.57 -10.36
C PRO A 381 -3.44 2.13 -10.76
N PRO A 382 -4.73 1.77 -10.97
CA PRO A 382 -5.10 0.40 -11.30
C PRO A 382 -4.40 -0.09 -12.57
N THR A 383 -4.17 0.76 -13.58
CA THR A 383 -3.37 0.37 -14.75
C THR A 383 -1.97 -0.12 -14.36
N SER A 384 -1.30 0.55 -13.41
CA SER A 384 0.03 0.13 -12.94
C SER A 384 -0.04 -1.19 -12.14
N VAL A 385 -1.05 -1.34 -11.27
CA VAL A 385 -1.26 -2.55 -10.48
C VAL A 385 -1.54 -3.76 -11.39
N TYR A 386 -2.41 -3.61 -12.40
CA TYR A 386 -2.69 -4.66 -13.37
C TYR A 386 -1.48 -5.03 -14.22
N ALA A 387 -0.61 -4.07 -14.58
CA ALA A 387 0.62 -4.39 -15.28
C ALA A 387 1.53 -5.36 -14.48
N ALA A 388 1.64 -5.17 -13.17
CA ALA A 388 2.39 -6.09 -12.30
C ALA A 388 1.63 -7.40 -12.01
N TYR A 389 0.32 -7.31 -11.75
CA TYR A 389 -0.53 -8.48 -11.50
C TYR A 389 -0.57 -9.43 -12.70
N ASN A 390 -0.75 -8.92 -13.92
CA ASN A 390 -0.81 -9.71 -15.14
C ASN A 390 0.54 -10.36 -15.48
N ALA A 391 1.64 -9.79 -14.99
CA ALA A 391 2.99 -10.31 -15.18
C ALA A 391 3.35 -11.47 -14.23
N LEU A 392 2.54 -11.76 -13.20
CA LEU A 392 2.76 -12.89 -12.30
C LEU A 392 2.56 -14.23 -13.03
N GLY A 393 3.61 -15.04 -13.12
CA GLY A 393 3.56 -16.40 -13.70
C GLY A 393 2.96 -17.49 -12.79
N ILE A 394 2.45 -17.10 -11.62
CA ILE A 394 1.97 -18.00 -10.56
C ILE A 394 0.44 -17.92 -10.39
N PRO A 395 -0.20 -18.89 -9.70
CA PRO A 395 -1.60 -18.77 -9.31
C PRO A 395 -1.86 -17.46 -8.55
N ARG A 396 -2.87 -16.70 -8.97
CA ARG A 396 -3.10 -15.35 -8.45
C ARG A 396 -4.58 -15.02 -8.39
N LYS A 397 -4.99 -14.30 -7.35
CA LYS A 397 -6.35 -13.78 -7.15
C LYS A 397 -6.29 -12.28 -6.93
N ILE A 398 -7.30 -11.56 -7.43
CA ILE A 398 -7.42 -10.12 -7.24
C ILE A 398 -8.78 -9.75 -6.62
N HIS A 399 -8.77 -8.88 -5.62
CA HIS A 399 -9.97 -8.24 -5.07
C HIS A 399 -10.09 -6.83 -5.65
N ILE A 400 -11.29 -6.51 -6.15
CA ILE A 400 -11.58 -5.25 -6.83
C ILE A 400 -12.54 -4.42 -5.98
N ASP A 401 -12.15 -3.18 -5.69
CA ASP A 401 -13.03 -2.16 -5.13
C ASP A 401 -13.21 -1.02 -6.14
N THR A 402 -14.32 -1.03 -6.88
CA THR A 402 -14.56 -0.11 -8.02
C THR A 402 -14.64 1.38 -7.63
N LEU A 403 -14.97 1.66 -6.36
CA LEU A 403 -15.12 3.02 -5.83
C LEU A 403 -14.10 3.33 -4.72
N ALA A 404 -13.06 2.52 -4.55
CA ALA A 404 -12.00 2.80 -3.59
C ALA A 404 -10.80 3.48 -4.25
N GLY A 405 -10.29 4.52 -3.58
CA GLY A 405 -8.98 5.09 -3.87
C GLY A 405 -7.86 4.31 -3.17
N HIS A 406 -6.81 5.00 -2.74
CA HIS A 406 -5.66 4.38 -2.07
C HIS A 406 -5.95 3.94 -0.63
N LYS A 407 -6.69 2.85 -0.46
CA LYS A 407 -7.02 2.27 0.85
C LYS A 407 -7.27 0.77 0.77
N ASN A 408 -7.01 0.08 1.88
CA ASN A 408 -7.57 -1.25 2.09
C ASN A 408 -8.97 -1.10 2.68
N THR A 409 -10.01 -1.42 1.90
CA THR A 409 -11.36 -1.55 2.44
C THR A 409 -11.45 -2.71 3.42
N PRO A 410 -12.50 -2.79 4.27
CA PRO A 410 -12.76 -3.97 5.08
C PRO A 410 -12.84 -5.26 4.23
N GLY A 411 -13.43 -5.18 3.03
CA GLY A 411 -13.50 -6.29 2.07
C GLY A 411 -12.12 -6.72 1.58
N ALA A 412 -11.30 -5.77 1.11
CA ALA A 412 -9.92 -6.03 0.67
C ALA A 412 -9.05 -6.62 1.79
N THR A 413 -9.20 -6.11 3.02
CA THR A 413 -8.49 -6.63 4.19
C THR A 413 -8.90 -8.06 4.49
N LYS A 414 -10.21 -8.34 4.51
CA LYS A 414 -10.73 -9.68 4.74
C LYS A 414 -10.23 -10.65 3.68
N PHE A 415 -10.30 -10.26 2.40
CA PHE A 415 -9.81 -11.07 1.28
C PHE A 415 -8.34 -11.49 1.46
N MET A 416 -7.44 -10.55 1.77
CA MET A 416 -6.03 -10.88 1.96
C MET A 416 -5.80 -11.77 3.19
N GLN A 417 -6.53 -11.54 4.28
CA GLN A 417 -6.42 -12.38 5.48
C GLN A 417 -6.91 -13.80 5.20
N ASP A 418 -8.09 -13.94 4.60
CA ASP A 418 -8.66 -15.25 4.24
C ASP A 418 -7.71 -16.01 3.30
N ALA A 419 -7.10 -15.33 2.32
CA ALA A 419 -6.16 -15.94 1.38
C ALA A 419 -4.89 -16.45 2.09
N ALA A 420 -4.29 -15.65 2.99
CA ALA A 420 -3.14 -16.07 3.77
C ALA A 420 -3.46 -17.28 4.67
N LEU A 421 -4.61 -17.27 5.34
CA LEU A 421 -5.05 -18.37 6.21
C LEU A 421 -5.38 -19.63 5.41
N ALA A 422 -6.01 -19.49 4.24
CA ALA A 422 -6.27 -20.59 3.32
C ALA A 422 -4.95 -21.25 2.86
N HIS A 423 -3.96 -20.44 2.48
CA HIS A 423 -2.63 -20.96 2.11
C HIS A 423 -1.97 -21.73 3.26
N VAL A 424 -2.07 -21.26 4.51
CA VAL A 424 -1.58 -22.01 5.67
C VAL A 424 -2.27 -23.37 5.81
N ARG A 425 -3.60 -23.42 5.64
CA ARG A 425 -4.36 -24.68 5.71
C ARG A 425 -3.94 -25.65 4.62
N GLU A 426 -3.77 -25.16 3.38
CA GLU A 426 -3.29 -25.95 2.25
C GLU A 426 -1.89 -26.53 2.50
N MET A 427 -0.96 -25.70 2.99
CA MET A 427 0.40 -26.13 3.33
C MET A 427 0.44 -27.13 4.48
N LYS A 428 -0.50 -27.06 5.44
CA LYS A 428 -0.65 -28.05 6.52
C LYS A 428 -1.28 -29.36 6.03
N ALA A 429 -2.24 -29.30 5.12
CA ALA A 429 -2.92 -30.48 4.56
C ALA A 429 -2.01 -31.30 3.63
N GLY A 430 -1.10 -30.66 2.90
CA GLY A 430 -0.04 -31.33 2.13
C GLY A 430 1.13 -31.84 2.99
N ARG A 431 0.88 -32.28 4.23
CA ARG A 431 1.84 -32.96 5.10
C ARG A 431 1.69 -34.46 5.03
#